data_AF-A0A8S0FPA0-F1
#
_entry.id   AF-A0A8S0FPA0-F1
#
_cell.length_a   1.000
_cell.length_b   1.000
_cell.length_c   1.000
_cell.angle_alpha   90.00
_cell.angle_beta   90.00
_cell.angle_gamma   90.00
#
_symmetry.space_group_name_H-M   'P 1'
#
loop_
_entity.id
_entity.type
_entity.pdbx_description
1 polymer ?
#
loop_
_entity_poly.entity_id
_entity_poly.type
_entity_poly.pdbx_seq_one_letter_code
_entity_poly.pdbx_strand_id
1 'polypeptide(L)'
;MTIYTLSHGPLKLDVSDQGGVIEGFWRDTTPLLRPGKKSGVATDASCFPLVPFANRVSGNRFVWQGREYQLQPNVEWDAHYLHGDGWLGEWQCVSRSDDSLCLVYEHLSGAFITIG
;
A
#
# COMPACT_ATOMS: atom_id res chain seq x y z
N MET A 1 -0.55 -14.38 1.98
CA MET A 1 0.54 -13.59 1.39
C MET A 1 1.14 -14.32 0.21
N THR A 2 0.98 -13.73 -0.97
CA THR A 2 1.53 -14.18 -2.26
C THR A 2 2.58 -13.18 -2.71
N ILE A 3 3.72 -13.67 -3.22
CA ILE A 3 4.73 -12.84 -3.89
C ILE A 3 4.71 -13.11 -5.39
N TYR A 4 4.54 -12.06 -6.17
CA TYR A 4 4.61 -12.06 -7.62
C TYR A 4 5.99 -11.57 -8.05
N THR A 5 6.75 -12.44 -8.71
CA THR A 5 8.02 -12.07 -9.33
C THR A 5 7.79 -11.76 -10.81
N LEU A 6 8.31 -10.60 -11.25
CA LEU A 6 8.40 -10.17 -12.63
C LEU A 6 9.87 -10.02 -13.02
N SER A 7 10.19 -10.18 -14.31
CA SER A 7 11.54 -9.99 -14.83
C SER A 7 11.55 -9.54 -16.29
N HIS A 8 12.50 -8.66 -16.64
CA HIS A 8 12.77 -8.27 -18.02
C HIS A 8 14.26 -7.96 -18.18
N GLY A 9 14.97 -8.78 -18.96
CA GLY A 9 16.43 -8.71 -19.06
C GLY A 9 17.09 -8.87 -17.68
N PRO A 10 17.99 -7.94 -17.25
CA PRO A 10 18.65 -8.02 -15.95
C PRO A 10 17.77 -7.51 -14.80
N LEU A 11 16.57 -6.99 -15.07
CA LEU A 11 15.69 -6.44 -14.04
C LEU A 11 14.78 -7.51 -13.44
N LYS A 12 14.62 -7.49 -12.13
CA LYS A 12 13.68 -8.33 -11.38
C LYS A 12 12.91 -7.48 -10.38
N LEU A 13 11.60 -7.71 -10.28
CA LEU A 13 10.70 -7.07 -9.31
C LEU A 13 9.92 -8.13 -8.54
N ASP A 14 9.90 -8.03 -7.22
CA ASP A 14 9.00 -8.81 -6.35
C ASP A 14 7.92 -7.87 -5.81
N VAL A 15 6.64 -8.26 -5.92
CA VAL A 15 5.47 -7.51 -5.42
C VAL A 15 4.62 -8.45 -4.55
N SER A 16 4.11 -7.96 -3.41
CA SER A 16 3.24 -8.71 -2.50
C SER A 16 1.77 -8.32 -2.67
N ASP A 17 0.86 -9.28 -2.47
CA ASP A 17 -0.58 -8.98 -2.32
C ASP A 17 -0.91 -8.27 -1.00
N GLN A 18 -0.06 -8.39 0.03
CA GLN A 18 -0.24 -7.67 1.29
C GLN A 18 0.23 -6.23 1.11
N GLY A 19 -0.69 -5.27 1.22
CA GLY A 19 -0.45 -3.85 1.05
C GLY A 19 -0.11 -3.42 -0.38
N GLY A 20 -0.13 -4.32 -1.37
CA GLY A 20 0.25 -4.01 -2.75
C GLY A 20 1.70 -3.52 -2.85
N VAL A 21 2.56 -4.01 -1.95
CA VAL A 21 3.91 -3.46 -1.76
C VAL A 21 4.92 -4.08 -2.73
N ILE A 22 5.94 -3.31 -3.10
CA ILE A 22 7.15 -3.87 -3.69
C ILE A 22 7.98 -4.48 -2.55
N GLU A 23 8.37 -5.73 -2.69
CA GLU A 23 9.25 -6.46 -1.76
C GLU A 23 10.71 -6.50 -2.25
N GLY A 24 10.94 -6.11 -3.48
CA GLY A 24 12.27 -5.73 -3.93
C GLY A 24 12.34 -5.47 -5.42
N PHE A 25 13.35 -4.71 -5.80
CA PHE A 25 13.63 -4.36 -7.17
C PHE A 25 15.14 -4.41 -7.37
N TRP A 26 15.59 -5.16 -8.38
CA TRP A 26 17.01 -5.46 -8.60
C TRP A 26 17.39 -5.29 -10.06
N ARG A 27 18.68 -5.01 -10.25
CA ARG A 27 19.40 -5.29 -11.50
C ARG A 27 20.49 -6.32 -11.18
N ASP A 28 20.40 -7.49 -11.79
CA ASP A 28 21.22 -8.65 -11.42
C ASP A 28 21.14 -8.92 -9.90
N THR A 29 22.26 -8.84 -9.19
CA THR A 29 22.31 -8.99 -7.72
C THR A 29 22.25 -7.65 -6.97
N THR A 30 22.26 -6.51 -7.68
CA THR A 30 22.29 -5.18 -7.06
C THR A 30 20.86 -4.74 -6.69
N PRO A 31 20.55 -4.51 -5.40
CA PRO A 31 19.26 -3.97 -5.00
C PRO A 31 19.14 -2.49 -5.41
N LEU A 32 18.12 -2.16 -6.20
CA LEU A 32 17.76 -0.79 -6.58
C LEU A 32 16.87 -0.12 -5.53
N LEU A 33 16.06 -0.91 -4.82
CA LEU A 33 15.35 -0.52 -3.61
C LEU A 33 15.83 -1.37 -2.44
N ARG A 34 15.65 -0.90 -1.20
CA ARG A 34 15.91 -1.70 0.01
C ARG A 34 15.16 -3.04 -0.11
N PRO A 35 15.81 -4.20 -0.01
CA PRO A 35 15.12 -5.48 0.00
C PRO A 35 14.09 -5.54 1.13
N GLY A 36 12.85 -5.85 0.80
CA GLY A 36 11.78 -6.01 1.76
C GLY A 36 11.94 -7.31 2.55
N LYS A 37 11.37 -7.35 3.76
CA LYS A 37 11.44 -8.55 4.62
C LYS A 37 10.43 -9.62 4.24
N LYS A 38 9.46 -9.33 3.35
CA LYS A 38 8.35 -10.25 3.03
C LYS A 38 7.61 -10.69 4.30
N SER A 39 7.37 -9.73 5.21
CA SER A 39 6.74 -9.98 6.53
C SER A 39 5.22 -9.78 6.52
N GLY A 40 4.67 -9.24 5.43
CA GLY A 40 3.28 -8.75 5.39
C GLY A 40 3.09 -7.38 6.04
N VAL A 41 4.15 -6.77 6.59
CA VAL A 41 4.12 -5.43 7.18
C VAL A 41 4.69 -4.43 6.18
N ALA A 42 3.87 -3.49 5.71
CA ALA A 42 4.26 -2.57 4.64
C ALA A 42 5.49 -1.70 4.95
N THR A 43 5.72 -1.34 6.22
CA THR A 43 6.90 -0.55 6.64
C THR A 43 8.22 -1.33 6.54
N ASP A 44 8.16 -2.67 6.46
CA ASP A 44 9.31 -3.54 6.24
C ASP A 44 9.58 -3.79 4.74
N ALA A 45 8.68 -3.39 3.85
CA ALA A 45 8.77 -3.60 2.41
C ALA A 45 9.73 -2.60 1.73
N SER A 46 9.88 -2.71 0.41
CA SER A 46 10.68 -1.77 -0.39
C SER A 46 9.94 -0.48 -0.72
N CYS A 47 8.63 -0.58 -1.00
CA CYS A 47 7.76 0.56 -1.35
C CYS A 47 6.30 0.15 -1.16
N PHE A 48 5.42 1.07 -0.76
CA PHE A 48 3.98 0.83 -0.62
C PHE A 48 3.16 1.98 -1.22
N PRO A 49 1.96 1.69 -1.78
CA PRO A 49 1.10 2.70 -2.39
C PRO A 49 0.40 3.58 -1.35
N LEU A 50 0.09 4.83 -1.73
CA LEU A 50 -0.60 5.80 -0.87
C LEU A 50 -1.99 6.11 -1.47
N VAL A 51 -3.03 5.47 -0.95
CA VAL A 51 -4.40 5.57 -1.51
C VAL A 51 -5.44 5.45 -0.39
N PRO A 52 -6.42 6.38 -0.27
CA PRO A 52 -6.79 7.39 -1.27
C PRO A 52 -6.01 8.71 -1.23
N PHE A 53 -5.14 8.93 -0.24
CA PHE A 53 -4.28 10.12 -0.19
C PHE A 53 -2.96 9.84 0.55
N ALA A 54 -2.01 10.75 0.39
CA ALA A 54 -0.71 10.66 1.04
C ALA A 54 -0.67 11.39 2.39
N ASN A 55 0.05 10.80 3.35
CA ASN A 55 0.35 11.36 4.66
C ASN A 55 -0.91 11.54 5.53
N ARG A 56 -0.93 12.56 6.39
CA ARG A 56 -1.93 12.81 7.42
C ARG A 56 -2.83 13.98 7.04
N VAL A 57 -4.03 13.98 7.62
CA VAL A 57 -4.87 15.18 7.72
C VAL A 57 -4.77 15.69 9.15
N SER A 58 -4.29 16.93 9.34
CA SER A 58 -4.08 17.49 10.68
C SER A 58 -5.39 17.54 11.47
N GLY A 59 -5.40 16.96 12.67
CA GLY A 59 -6.58 16.90 13.54
C GLY A 59 -7.62 15.86 13.11
N ASN A 60 -7.28 14.97 12.18
CA ASN A 60 -8.12 13.87 11.69
C ASN A 60 -9.52 14.33 11.25
N ARG A 61 -9.64 15.53 10.69
CA ARG A 61 -10.93 16.04 10.23
C ARG A 61 -10.77 17.01 9.08
N PHE A 62 -11.79 17.08 8.24
CA PHE A 62 -11.87 18.08 7.18
C PHE A 62 -13.34 18.32 6.79
N VAL A 63 -13.59 19.43 6.11
CA VAL A 63 -14.91 19.76 5.54
C VAL A 63 -14.85 19.59 4.04
N TRP A 64 -15.79 18.85 3.47
CA TRP A 64 -15.95 18.68 2.04
C TRP A 64 -17.43 18.83 1.66
N GLN A 65 -17.72 19.69 0.69
CA GLN A 65 -19.10 19.98 0.23
C GLN A 65 -20.06 20.32 1.39
N GLY A 66 -19.58 21.08 2.38
CA GLY A 66 -20.36 21.51 3.54
C GLY A 66 -20.58 20.43 4.61
N ARG A 67 -19.96 19.26 4.48
CA ARG A 67 -20.05 18.16 5.45
C ARG A 67 -18.71 17.93 6.15
N GLU A 68 -18.75 17.75 7.47
CA GLU A 68 -17.57 17.39 8.27
C GLU A 68 -17.33 15.87 8.21
N TYR A 69 -16.09 15.50 7.90
CA TYR A 69 -15.60 14.13 7.93
C TYR A 69 -14.57 14.00 9.03
N GLN A 70 -14.65 12.93 9.81
CA GLN A 70 -13.68 12.59 10.84
C GLN A 70 -13.00 11.27 10.51
N LEU A 71 -11.69 11.22 10.73
CA LEU A 71 -10.83 10.07 10.49
C LEU A 71 -10.45 9.43 11.84
N GLN A 72 -10.33 8.11 11.86
CA GLN A 72 -9.78 7.39 12.99
C GLN A 72 -8.34 6.92 12.67
N PRO A 73 -7.43 6.83 13.66
CA PRO A 73 -6.11 6.27 13.43
C PRO A 73 -6.21 4.85 12.83
N ASN A 74 -5.40 4.58 11.82
CA ASN A 74 -5.38 3.28 11.11
C ASN A 74 -4.16 2.41 11.46
N VAL A 75 -3.27 2.89 12.34
CA VAL A 75 -2.14 2.14 12.89
C VAL A 75 -1.95 2.48 14.36
N GLU A 76 -1.45 1.54 15.16
CA GLU A 76 -1.32 1.71 16.62
C GLU A 76 -0.26 2.74 17.04
N TRP A 77 0.74 2.97 16.20
CA TRP A 77 1.90 3.81 16.51
C TRP A 77 1.76 5.27 16.07
N ASP A 78 0.63 5.64 15.46
CA ASP A 78 0.34 7.03 15.08
C ASP A 78 -1.05 7.46 15.54
N ALA A 79 -1.16 8.65 16.10
CA ALA A 79 -2.44 9.22 16.51
C ALA A 79 -3.26 9.76 15.32
N HIS A 80 -2.69 9.83 14.13
CA HIS A 80 -3.37 10.28 12.92
C HIS A 80 -3.64 9.14 11.96
N TYR A 81 -4.75 9.24 11.23
CA TYR A 81 -4.93 8.45 10.02
C TYR A 81 -3.79 8.78 9.04
N LEU A 82 -3.15 7.74 8.52
CA LEU A 82 -1.91 7.86 7.78
C LEU A 82 -1.97 7.09 6.46
N HIS A 83 -1.60 7.77 5.37
CA HIS A 83 -1.28 7.15 4.07
C HIS A 83 -2.42 6.41 3.36
N GLY A 84 -3.65 6.55 3.85
CA GLY A 84 -4.76 5.81 3.29
C GLY A 84 -4.87 4.39 3.84
N ASP A 85 -5.65 3.55 3.16
CA ASP A 85 -5.90 2.16 3.59
C ASP A 85 -5.18 1.13 2.70
N GLY A 86 -4.81 1.52 1.47
CA GLY A 86 -4.28 0.56 0.49
C GLY A 86 -3.03 -0.18 0.96
N TRP A 87 -2.12 0.50 1.65
CA TRP A 87 -0.90 -0.11 2.20
C TRP A 87 -1.14 -1.10 3.35
N LEU A 88 -2.35 -1.13 3.93
CA LEU A 88 -2.73 -2.06 5.01
C LEU A 88 -3.64 -3.19 4.51
N GLY A 89 -4.26 -3.02 3.33
CA GLY A 89 -5.22 -3.97 2.77
C GLY A 89 -4.58 -5.15 2.04
N GLU A 90 -5.35 -6.21 1.84
CA GLU A 90 -5.00 -7.31 0.94
C GLU A 90 -5.52 -7.02 -0.48
N TRP A 91 -4.63 -7.12 -1.46
CA TRP A 91 -4.90 -6.84 -2.87
C TRP A 91 -5.09 -8.13 -3.66
N GLN A 92 -5.96 -8.09 -4.68
CA GLN A 92 -6.23 -9.23 -5.55
C GLN A 92 -5.50 -9.07 -6.88
N CYS A 93 -4.81 -10.11 -7.32
CA CYS A 93 -4.22 -10.13 -8.66
C CYS A 93 -5.31 -10.34 -9.72
N VAL A 94 -5.40 -9.40 -10.67
CA VAL A 94 -6.37 -9.44 -11.78
C VAL A 94 -5.72 -9.66 -13.14
N SER A 95 -4.41 -9.43 -13.26
CA SER A 95 -3.65 -9.75 -14.47
C SER A 95 -2.17 -9.95 -14.14
N ARG A 96 -1.52 -10.89 -14.82
CA ARG A 96 -0.09 -11.19 -14.66
C ARG A 96 0.50 -11.75 -15.94
N SER A 97 1.73 -11.35 -16.24
CA SER A 97 2.64 -11.99 -17.20
C SER A 97 4.05 -12.05 -16.60
N ASP A 98 5.06 -12.33 -17.42
CA ASP A 98 6.46 -12.38 -16.99
C ASP A 98 7.01 -11.00 -16.62
N ASP A 99 6.51 -9.92 -17.23
CA ASP A 99 7.03 -8.56 -17.03
C ASP A 99 5.95 -7.51 -16.68
N SER A 100 4.72 -7.95 -16.43
CA SER A 100 3.64 -7.08 -15.92
C SER A 100 2.74 -7.75 -14.88
N LEU A 101 2.22 -6.93 -13.96
CA LEU A 101 1.29 -7.34 -12.90
C LEU A 101 0.26 -6.23 -12.68
N CYS A 102 -0.99 -6.62 -12.47
CA CYS A 102 -2.05 -5.73 -12.03
C CYS A 102 -2.70 -6.29 -10.77
N LEU A 103 -2.66 -5.50 -9.70
CA LEU A 103 -3.35 -5.77 -8.44
C LEU A 103 -4.49 -4.76 -8.27
N VAL A 104 -5.59 -5.19 -7.66
CA VAL A 104 -6.76 -4.37 -7.33
C VAL A 104 -7.00 -4.44 -5.82
N TYR A 105 -7.41 -3.32 -5.24
CA TYR A 105 -7.87 -3.24 -3.86
C TYR A 105 -9.20 -2.50 -3.82
N GLU A 106 -10.18 -3.09 -3.15
CA GLU A 106 -11.48 -2.48 -2.90
C GLU A 106 -11.64 -2.21 -1.41
N HIS A 107 -11.87 -0.94 -1.07
CA HIS A 107 -12.15 -0.54 0.31
C HIS A 107 -13.67 -0.49 0.53
N LEU A 108 -14.20 -1.35 1.40
CA LEU A 108 -15.61 -1.30 1.80
C LEU A 108 -15.79 -0.17 2.84
N SER A 109 -16.77 0.71 2.60
CA SER A 109 -17.02 1.91 3.42
C SER A 109 -17.18 1.61 4.91
N GLY A 110 -16.64 2.48 5.77
CA GLY A 110 -17.02 2.59 7.18
C GLY A 110 -15.99 2.17 8.22
N ALA A 111 -14.80 1.72 7.83
CA ALA A 111 -13.79 1.27 8.80
C ALA A 111 -13.16 2.42 9.60
N PHE A 112 -12.87 3.56 8.96
CA PHE A 112 -12.09 4.65 9.59
C PHE A 112 -12.64 6.06 9.32
N ILE A 113 -13.78 6.18 8.65
CA ILE A 113 -14.40 7.46 8.31
C ILE A 113 -15.81 7.49 8.91
N THR A 114 -16.02 8.43 9.83
CA THR A 114 -17.36 8.77 10.31
C THR A 114 -17.80 10.07 9.67
N ILE A 115 -19.11 10.19 9.48
CA ILE A 115 -19.68 11.41 8.93
C ILE A 115 -20.60 12.04 9.96
N GLY A 116 -20.31 13.30 10.27
CA GLY A 116 -21.17 14.16 11.09
C GLY A 116 -22.41 14.65 10.33
#